data_AF-A0A7C7Q9T9-F1
#
_entry.id   AF-A0A7C7Q9T9-F1
#
_cell.length_a   1.000
_cell.length_b   1.000
_cell.length_c   1.000
_cell.angle_alpha   90.00
_cell.angle_beta   90.00
_cell.angle_gamma   90.00
#
_symmetry.space_group_name_H-M   'P 1'
#
loop_
_entity.id
_entity.type
_entity.pdbx_description
1 polymer ?
#
loop_
_entity_poly.entity_id
_entity_poly.type
_entity_poly.pdbx_seq_one_letter_code
_entity_poly.pdbx_strand_id
1 'polypeptide(L)'
;SIFLYSHSGGRERGGTEPQLRLAVLHPDMTPALVADAMDRLARRLWYLYGDGGVWRFSTQPNLNKILVEREDAVRSEEIREEVRRTLGEIIGLRTFGRTYIWPEEDRDVADTPELSLVVLDPDHPMGREDEEETRRFISRILDNHGATFRKYRNTLAFLAPDEAALQGVTEAARRLIALRGIAADYATGEQLSQEQRRDLEKRLDDARSRLPSLVSAAYRHIVVGGPEKELHIWDMGAQAYDVSRTLSQRVWDALKREEKLLEKLDPRLIVEERWALWPEDKEALRVADLWDYFVRYTHLPMLRDQAVLTAAIVEGLERGLFGYGLGDGEKLD
;
A
#
# COMPACT_ATOMS: atom_id res chain seq x y z
N SER A 1 -1.15 -37.98 -32.52
CA SER A 1 -0.56 -39.01 -31.65
C SER A 1 -0.86 -38.80 -30.16
N ILE A 2 -0.63 -37.62 -29.56
CA ILE A 2 -0.90 -37.38 -28.11
C ILE A 2 -2.33 -37.77 -27.72
N PHE A 3 -3.35 -37.36 -28.49
CA PHE A 3 -4.75 -37.71 -28.23
C PHE A 3 -5.01 -39.23 -28.16
N LEU A 4 -4.37 -39.99 -29.04
CA LEU A 4 -4.50 -41.46 -29.08
C LEU A 4 -3.85 -42.09 -27.85
N TYR A 5 -2.64 -41.66 -27.49
CA TYR A 5 -1.96 -42.14 -26.28
C TYR A 5 -2.73 -41.79 -24.99
N SER A 6 -3.44 -40.67 -24.98
CA SER A 6 -4.25 -40.20 -23.82
C SER A 6 -5.45 -41.09 -23.51
N HIS A 7 -5.98 -41.75 -24.54
CA HIS A 7 -7.15 -42.64 -24.45
C HIS A 7 -6.79 -44.11 -24.68
N SER A 8 -5.50 -44.44 -24.70
CA SER A 8 -5.03 -45.82 -24.80
C SER A 8 -5.34 -46.57 -23.49
N GLY A 9 -5.73 -47.84 -23.59
CA GLY A 9 -6.02 -48.72 -22.43
C GLY A 9 -4.78 -49.19 -21.66
N GLY A 10 -3.63 -48.54 -21.87
CA GLY A 10 -2.37 -48.86 -21.20
C GLY A 10 -2.34 -48.49 -19.72
N ARG A 11 -1.33 -49.00 -19.00
CA ARG A 11 -1.14 -48.77 -17.56
C ARG A 11 -0.82 -47.30 -17.24
N GLU A 12 -0.24 -46.57 -18.19
CA GLU A 12 -0.03 -45.12 -18.15
C GLU A 12 -0.85 -44.44 -19.24
N ARG A 13 -1.53 -43.34 -18.89
CA ARG A 13 -2.29 -42.52 -19.84
C ARG A 13 -1.43 -41.35 -20.32
N GLY A 14 -1.15 -41.31 -21.62
CA GLY A 14 -0.32 -40.28 -22.24
C GLY A 14 0.86 -40.85 -23.01
N GLY A 15 1.50 -40.02 -23.82
CA GLY A 15 2.66 -40.39 -24.63
C GLY A 15 3.93 -39.75 -24.09
N THR A 16 4.99 -40.53 -23.94
CA THR A 16 6.33 -39.99 -23.63
C THR A 16 6.94 -39.32 -24.85
N GLU A 17 7.88 -38.40 -24.64
CA GLU A 17 8.58 -37.75 -25.76
C GLU A 17 9.22 -38.75 -26.76
N PRO A 18 9.88 -39.84 -26.34
CA PRO A 18 10.36 -40.87 -27.27
C PRO A 18 9.25 -41.56 -28.08
N GLN A 19 8.11 -41.86 -27.45
CA GLN A 19 6.95 -42.47 -28.13
C GLN A 19 6.32 -41.51 -29.14
N LEU A 20 6.29 -40.21 -28.82
CA LEU A 20 5.79 -39.18 -29.71
C LEU A 20 6.75 -38.99 -30.89
N ARG A 21 8.06 -38.90 -30.62
CA ARG A 21 9.11 -38.88 -31.65
C ARG A 21 8.96 -40.05 -32.63
N LEU A 22 8.84 -41.28 -32.14
CA LEU A 22 8.63 -42.46 -32.97
C LEU A 22 7.37 -42.36 -33.84
N ALA A 23 6.31 -41.75 -33.33
CA ALA A 23 5.02 -41.67 -34.03
C ALA A 23 4.94 -40.54 -35.07
N VAL A 24 5.81 -39.52 -35.04
CA VAL A 24 5.71 -38.35 -35.93
C VAL A 24 7.01 -37.96 -36.66
N LEU A 25 8.18 -38.50 -36.30
CA LEU A 25 9.42 -38.17 -37.01
C LEU A 25 9.48 -38.80 -38.40
N HIS A 26 9.81 -37.99 -39.40
CA HIS A 26 10.21 -38.41 -40.74
C HIS A 26 11.74 -38.30 -40.88
N PRO A 27 12.39 -39.09 -41.77
CA PRO A 27 13.83 -38.97 -42.06
C PRO A 27 14.33 -37.55 -42.34
N ASP A 28 13.48 -36.68 -42.91
CA ASP A 28 13.84 -35.30 -43.27
C ASP A 28 13.62 -34.29 -42.12
N MET A 29 13.17 -34.75 -40.95
CA MET A 29 12.84 -33.90 -39.80
C MET A 29 13.91 -33.96 -38.72
N THR A 30 14.19 -32.81 -38.09
CA THR A 30 15.07 -32.74 -36.92
C THR A 30 14.31 -33.15 -35.65
N PRO A 31 14.85 -34.03 -34.79
CA PRO A 31 14.21 -34.44 -33.54
C PRO A 31 13.83 -33.30 -32.58
N ALA A 32 14.58 -32.19 -32.63
CA ALA A 32 14.30 -30.98 -31.85
C ALA A 32 12.96 -30.31 -32.23
N LEU A 33 12.49 -30.48 -33.47
CA LEU A 33 11.22 -29.91 -33.94
C LEU A 33 10.02 -30.46 -33.14
N VAL A 34 10.08 -31.74 -32.74
CA VAL A 34 9.02 -32.35 -31.93
C VAL A 34 8.95 -31.72 -30.55
N ALA A 35 10.11 -31.45 -29.92
CA ALA A 35 10.17 -30.81 -28.62
C ALA A 35 9.63 -29.36 -28.67
N ASP A 36 10.04 -28.57 -29.67
CA ASP A 36 9.53 -27.20 -29.88
C ASP A 36 8.01 -27.20 -30.16
N ALA A 37 7.52 -28.12 -30.99
CA ALA A 37 6.10 -28.24 -31.26
C ALA A 37 5.30 -28.62 -29.99
N MET A 38 5.83 -29.52 -29.16
CA MET A 38 5.18 -29.86 -27.88
C MET A 38 5.14 -28.67 -26.93
N ASP A 39 6.23 -27.91 -26.80
CA ASP A 39 6.26 -26.70 -25.97
C ASP A 39 5.23 -25.67 -26.46
N ARG A 40 5.13 -25.46 -27.78
CA ARG A 40 4.11 -24.57 -28.37
C ARG A 40 2.67 -25.06 -28.15
N LEU A 41 2.43 -26.37 -28.26
CA LEU A 41 1.11 -26.95 -27.99
C LEU A 41 0.75 -26.82 -26.50
N ALA A 42 1.69 -27.09 -25.60
CA ALA A 42 1.54 -26.89 -24.16
C ALA A 42 1.20 -25.44 -23.82
N ARG A 43 1.76 -24.49 -24.58
CA ARG A 43 1.49 -23.07 -24.42
C ARG A 43 0.10 -22.64 -24.92
N ARG A 44 -0.54 -23.39 -25.82
CA ARG A 44 -1.80 -22.98 -26.48
C ARG A 44 -3.02 -23.79 -26.06
N LEU A 45 -2.84 -25.02 -25.58
CA LEU A 45 -3.95 -25.95 -25.36
C LEU A 45 -4.31 -26.10 -23.88
N TRP A 46 -5.50 -25.63 -23.50
CA TRP A 46 -5.98 -25.67 -22.10
C TRP A 46 -6.18 -27.07 -21.55
N TYR A 47 -6.38 -28.07 -22.39
CA TYR A 47 -6.68 -29.44 -21.95
C TYR A 47 -5.47 -30.39 -22.05
N LEU A 48 -4.30 -29.84 -22.38
CA LEU A 48 -3.05 -30.59 -22.49
C LEU A 48 -2.25 -30.51 -21.19
N TYR A 49 -1.79 -31.66 -20.72
CA TYR A 49 -0.94 -31.82 -19.55
C TYR A 49 0.39 -32.41 -19.99
N GLY A 50 1.48 -31.89 -19.44
CA GLY A 50 2.85 -32.35 -19.69
C GLY A 50 3.59 -32.47 -18.37
N ASP A 51 3.28 -33.51 -17.60
CA ASP A 51 3.89 -33.76 -16.29
C ASP A 51 4.91 -34.89 -16.40
N GLY A 52 6.14 -34.66 -15.93
CA GLY A 52 7.19 -35.70 -15.88
C GLY A 52 7.60 -36.27 -17.24
N GLY A 53 7.43 -35.51 -18.33
CA GLY A 53 7.76 -35.97 -19.70
C GLY A 53 6.68 -36.83 -20.37
N VAL A 54 5.51 -36.98 -19.74
CA VAL A 54 4.33 -37.66 -20.30
C VAL A 54 3.28 -36.63 -20.69
N TRP A 55 2.87 -36.66 -21.96
CA TRP A 55 1.90 -35.73 -22.51
C TRP A 55 0.54 -36.38 -22.69
N ARG A 56 -0.52 -35.73 -22.18
CA ARG A 56 -1.89 -36.24 -22.29
C ARG A 56 -2.94 -35.14 -22.43
N PHE A 57 -3.97 -35.41 -23.21
CA PHE A 57 -5.22 -34.67 -23.16
C PHE A 57 -6.09 -35.19 -22.01
N SER A 58 -6.70 -34.27 -21.29
CA SER A 58 -7.71 -34.54 -20.28
C SER A 58 -9.03 -33.90 -20.71
N THR A 59 -10.15 -34.40 -20.21
CA THR A 59 -11.45 -33.72 -20.33
C THR A 59 -11.56 -32.51 -19.40
N GLN A 60 -10.64 -32.42 -18.42
CA GLN A 60 -10.57 -31.34 -17.44
C GLN A 60 -9.53 -30.30 -17.86
N PRO A 61 -9.84 -29.00 -17.78
CA PRO A 61 -8.92 -27.94 -18.16
C PRO A 61 -7.75 -27.82 -17.16
N ASN A 62 -6.57 -27.47 -17.67
CA ASN A 62 -5.36 -27.25 -16.89
C ASN A 62 -5.42 -25.86 -16.23
N LEU A 63 -5.81 -25.85 -14.95
CA LEU A 63 -5.96 -24.62 -14.17
C LEU A 63 -4.69 -23.78 -14.10
N ASN A 64 -3.50 -24.41 -14.01
CA ASN A 64 -2.23 -23.67 -14.00
C ASN A 64 -2.02 -22.91 -15.31
N LYS A 65 -2.37 -23.55 -16.43
CA LYS A 65 -2.18 -22.95 -17.75
C LYS A 65 -3.14 -21.79 -17.98
N ILE A 66 -4.42 -21.99 -17.66
CA ILE A 66 -5.44 -20.93 -17.73
C ILE A 66 -5.03 -19.74 -16.86
N LEU A 67 -4.50 -20.01 -15.68
CA LEU A 67 -4.09 -18.98 -14.74
C LEU A 67 -2.94 -18.11 -15.24
N VAL A 68 -1.89 -18.71 -15.80
CA VAL A 68 -0.80 -17.95 -16.43
C VAL A 68 -1.34 -17.08 -17.57
N GLU A 69 -2.17 -17.65 -18.45
CA GLU A 69 -2.76 -16.89 -19.57
C GLU A 69 -3.67 -15.75 -19.08
N ARG A 70 -4.40 -15.97 -17.98
CA ARG A 70 -5.24 -14.94 -17.36
C ARG A 70 -4.43 -13.86 -16.69
N GLU A 71 -3.31 -14.19 -16.04
CA GLU A 71 -2.37 -13.23 -15.48
C GLU A 71 -1.77 -12.33 -16.57
N ASP A 72 -1.34 -12.92 -17.69
CA ASP A 72 -0.79 -12.19 -18.83
C ASP A 72 -1.82 -11.25 -19.48
N ALA A 73 -3.12 -11.57 -19.36
CA ALA A 73 -4.21 -10.74 -19.87
C ALA A 73 -4.64 -9.60 -18.91
N VAL A 74 -4.18 -9.59 -17.65
CA VAL A 74 -4.54 -8.52 -16.70
C VAL A 74 -3.82 -7.23 -17.07
N ARG A 75 -4.58 -6.16 -17.25
CA ARG A 75 -4.05 -4.83 -17.58
C ARG A 75 -3.51 -4.11 -16.34
N SER A 76 -2.54 -3.21 -16.53
CA SER A 76 -1.94 -2.43 -15.46
C SER A 76 -2.96 -1.59 -14.68
N GLU A 77 -3.97 -1.05 -15.36
CA GLU A 77 -5.05 -0.28 -14.73
C GLU A 77 -5.88 -1.14 -13.76
N GLU A 78 -6.15 -2.39 -14.10
CA GLU A 78 -6.90 -3.32 -13.24
C GLU A 78 -6.09 -3.67 -11.99
N ILE A 79 -4.77 -3.84 -12.13
CA ILE A 79 -3.85 -4.03 -11.00
C ILE A 79 -3.90 -2.79 -10.09
N ARG A 80 -3.78 -1.60 -10.66
CA ARG A 80 -3.82 -0.33 -9.92
C ARG A 80 -5.13 -0.18 -9.14
N GLU A 81 -6.28 -0.43 -9.77
CA GLU A 81 -7.59 -0.39 -9.10
C GLU A 81 -7.71 -1.41 -7.97
N GLU A 82 -7.21 -2.63 -8.16
CA GLU A 82 -7.22 -3.68 -7.13
C GLU A 82 -6.35 -3.31 -5.93
N VAL A 83 -5.16 -2.74 -6.17
CA VAL A 83 -4.28 -2.25 -5.11
C VAL A 83 -4.94 -1.09 -4.37
N ARG A 84 -5.55 -0.13 -5.08
CA ARG A 84 -6.28 0.99 -4.46
C ARG A 84 -7.40 0.52 -3.55
N ARG A 85 -8.19 -0.45 -4.03
CA ARG A 85 -9.30 -1.04 -3.28
C ARG A 85 -8.80 -1.73 -2.02
N THR A 86 -7.80 -2.58 -2.16
CA THR A 86 -7.19 -3.29 -1.02
C THR A 86 -6.61 -2.32 0.00
N LEU A 87 -5.94 -1.27 -0.46
CA LEU A 87 -5.41 -0.22 0.41
C LEU A 87 -6.54 0.50 1.18
N GLY A 88 -7.65 0.82 0.52
CA GLY A 88 -8.83 1.41 1.15
C GLY A 88 -9.46 0.53 2.24
N GLU A 89 -9.39 -0.80 2.09
CA GLU A 89 -9.88 -1.76 3.09
C GLU A 89 -9.00 -1.81 4.35
N ILE A 90 -7.67 -1.68 4.19
CA ILE A 90 -6.71 -1.86 5.30
C ILE A 90 -6.22 -0.54 5.94
N ILE A 91 -6.44 0.61 5.29
CA ILE A 91 -5.87 1.89 5.76
C ILE A 91 -6.45 2.34 7.08
N GLY A 92 -7.76 2.16 7.29
CA GLY A 92 -8.50 2.75 8.41
C GLY A 92 -8.67 4.26 8.25
N LEU A 93 -9.91 4.75 8.30
CA LEU A 93 -10.25 6.15 8.02
C LEU A 93 -10.56 6.99 9.27
N ARG A 94 -10.44 6.42 10.47
CA ARG A 94 -10.88 7.05 11.73
C ARG A 94 -9.76 7.56 12.62
N THR A 95 -8.52 7.15 12.36
CA THR A 95 -7.36 7.46 13.20
C THR A 95 -6.91 8.91 13.03
N PHE A 96 -6.85 9.37 11.78
CA PHE A 96 -6.60 10.76 11.42
C PHE A 96 -7.93 11.48 11.19
N GLY A 97 -7.93 12.81 11.28
CA GLY A 97 -9.12 13.60 10.94
C GLY A 97 -9.53 13.40 9.48
N ARG A 98 -8.55 13.27 8.59
CA ARG A 98 -8.75 12.95 7.17
C ARG A 98 -7.68 12.02 6.64
N THR A 99 -8.06 11.17 5.69
CA THR A 99 -7.13 10.31 4.96
C THR A 99 -7.34 10.49 3.47
N TYR A 100 -6.29 10.88 2.75
CA TYR A 100 -6.28 11.06 1.31
C TYR A 100 -5.52 9.89 0.67
N ILE A 101 -6.16 9.15 -0.24
CA ILE A 101 -5.54 8.02 -0.93
C ILE A 101 -5.25 8.43 -2.37
N TRP A 102 -3.96 8.51 -2.69
CA TRP A 102 -3.42 8.83 -4.01
C TRP A 102 -3.93 10.19 -4.53
N PRO A 103 -3.65 11.30 -3.82
CA PRO A 103 -3.83 12.62 -4.41
C PRO A 103 -2.90 12.76 -5.63
N GLU A 104 -3.36 13.44 -6.67
CA GLU A 104 -2.57 13.73 -7.87
C GLU A 104 -1.93 15.12 -7.76
N GLU A 105 -2.58 16.03 -7.03
CA GLU A 105 -2.11 17.38 -6.83
C GLU A 105 -2.36 17.95 -5.43
N ASP A 106 -1.70 19.06 -5.13
CA ASP A 106 -1.73 19.73 -3.84
C ASP A 106 -3.11 20.30 -3.47
N ARG A 107 -4.00 20.51 -4.44
CA ARG A 107 -5.40 20.92 -4.18
C ARG A 107 -6.29 19.76 -3.71
N ASP A 108 -5.90 18.51 -3.97
CA ASP A 108 -6.66 17.33 -3.53
C ASP A 108 -6.58 17.14 -2.01
N VAL A 109 -5.56 17.72 -1.38
CA VAL A 109 -5.34 17.69 0.06
C VAL A 109 -5.79 19.03 0.66
N ALA A 110 -6.88 19.02 1.43
CA ALA A 110 -7.41 20.24 2.03
C ALA A 110 -6.41 20.92 2.98
N ASP A 111 -6.37 22.25 2.98
CA ASP A 111 -5.57 23.04 3.91
C ASP A 111 -6.38 23.35 5.18
N THR A 112 -6.38 22.41 6.13
CA THR A 112 -7.15 22.49 7.38
C THR A 112 -6.27 22.24 8.60
N PRO A 113 -6.58 22.79 9.79
CA PRO A 113 -5.83 22.54 11.03
C PRO A 113 -6.04 21.14 11.63
N GLU A 114 -6.56 20.18 10.85
CA GLU A 114 -6.84 18.80 11.27
C GLU A 114 -5.73 17.87 10.80
N LEU A 115 -5.24 16.99 11.69
CA LEU A 115 -4.24 16.00 11.30
C LEU A 115 -4.76 15.11 10.17
N SER A 116 -3.98 15.04 9.10
CA SER A 116 -4.34 14.34 7.88
C SER A 116 -3.25 13.37 7.46
N LEU A 117 -3.67 12.17 7.03
CA LEU A 117 -2.78 11.17 6.45
C LEU A 117 -2.91 11.20 4.92
N VAL A 118 -1.79 11.39 4.23
CA VAL A 118 -1.71 11.36 2.78
C VAL A 118 -0.99 10.08 2.36
N VAL A 119 -1.72 9.14 1.77
CA VAL A 119 -1.17 7.88 1.29
C VAL A 119 -0.79 8.04 -0.17
N LEU A 120 0.50 7.86 -0.48
CA LEU A 120 1.04 8.10 -1.81
C LEU A 120 0.71 6.97 -2.77
N ASP A 121 0.70 7.33 -4.05
CA ASP A 121 0.56 6.40 -5.14
C ASP A 121 1.78 5.47 -5.25
N PRO A 122 1.63 4.20 -5.69
CA PRO A 122 2.75 3.33 -6.05
C PRO A 122 3.80 3.96 -6.99
N ASP A 123 3.42 4.95 -7.80
CA ASP A 123 4.35 5.69 -8.67
C ASP A 123 5.24 6.69 -7.91
N HIS A 124 5.01 6.88 -6.62
CA HIS A 124 5.82 7.72 -5.73
C HIS A 124 6.44 6.89 -4.59
N PRO A 125 7.31 5.91 -4.89
CA PRO A 125 7.93 5.07 -3.88
C PRO A 125 9.08 5.78 -3.15
N MET A 126 9.49 5.18 -2.03
CA MET A 126 10.70 5.51 -1.29
C MET A 126 11.63 4.28 -1.26
N GLY A 127 12.94 4.50 -1.16
CA GLY A 127 13.91 3.41 -0.90
C GLY A 127 14.98 3.15 -1.96
N ARG A 128 14.96 3.82 -3.13
CA ARG A 128 16.08 4.04 -4.09
C ARG A 128 15.67 4.96 -5.25
N GLU A 129 16.34 4.90 -6.42
CA GLU A 129 16.57 5.94 -7.47
C GLU A 129 15.51 7.05 -7.64
N ASP A 130 14.21 6.75 -7.53
CA ASP A 130 13.10 7.70 -7.71
C ASP A 130 12.71 8.51 -6.45
N GLU A 131 13.41 8.30 -5.33
CA GLU A 131 13.12 8.96 -4.05
C GLU A 131 13.10 10.50 -4.16
N GLU A 132 13.94 11.09 -5.01
CA GLU A 132 14.00 12.55 -5.18
C GLU A 132 12.74 13.11 -5.87
N GLU A 133 12.12 12.36 -6.79
CA GLU A 133 10.84 12.77 -7.37
C GLU A 133 9.70 12.69 -6.35
N THR A 134 9.65 11.60 -5.58
CA THR A 134 8.72 11.44 -4.47
C THR A 134 8.87 12.55 -3.43
N ARG A 135 10.10 12.89 -3.04
CA ARG A 135 10.38 14.01 -2.12
C ARG A 135 9.91 15.36 -2.69
N ARG A 136 10.16 15.63 -3.97
CA ARG A 136 9.67 16.84 -4.64
C ARG A 136 8.13 16.90 -4.66
N PHE A 137 7.47 15.77 -4.90
CA PHE A 137 6.02 15.68 -4.87
C PHE A 137 5.45 15.95 -3.48
N ILE A 138 6.02 15.33 -2.43
CA ILE A 138 5.65 15.57 -1.03
C ILE A 138 5.86 17.05 -0.66
N SER A 139 7.02 17.62 -1.00
CA SER A 139 7.33 19.03 -0.74
C SER A 139 6.37 19.97 -1.46
N ARG A 140 5.95 19.65 -2.70
CA ARG A 140 4.92 20.43 -3.42
C ARG A 140 3.61 20.45 -2.65
N ILE A 141 3.14 19.30 -2.14
CA ILE A 141 1.91 19.22 -1.34
C ILE A 141 2.09 19.98 -0.02
N LEU A 142 3.24 19.83 0.66
CA LEU A 142 3.52 20.52 1.92
C LEU A 142 3.58 22.04 1.79
N ASP A 143 4.09 22.57 0.67
CA ASP A 143 4.31 24.01 0.52
C ASP A 143 3.13 24.72 -0.18
N ASN A 144 2.32 24.02 -0.96
CA ASN A 144 1.28 24.63 -1.80
C ASN A 144 -0.13 24.09 -1.55
N HIS A 145 -1.12 24.92 -1.87
CA HIS A 145 -2.51 24.55 -1.99
C HIS A 145 -3.15 25.38 -3.11
N GLY A 146 -3.25 24.80 -4.30
CA GLY A 146 -3.68 25.46 -5.52
C GLY A 146 -2.76 26.62 -5.88
N ALA A 147 -3.33 27.84 -5.95
CA ALA A 147 -2.59 29.06 -6.27
C ALA A 147 -1.96 29.75 -5.04
N THR A 148 -2.09 29.16 -3.85
CA THR A 148 -1.66 29.76 -2.58
C THR A 148 -0.65 28.88 -1.84
N PHE A 149 0.09 29.47 -0.90
CA PHE A 149 0.93 28.69 0.01
C PHE A 149 0.09 27.97 1.04
N ARG A 150 0.45 26.73 1.34
CA ARG A 150 -0.22 25.95 2.39
C ARG A 150 0.05 26.57 3.75
N LYS A 151 -1.02 26.82 4.50
CA LYS A 151 -0.94 27.38 5.85
C LYS A 151 -0.64 26.29 6.87
N TYR A 152 -1.39 25.19 6.88
CA TYR A 152 -1.36 24.17 7.93
C TYR A 152 -0.39 23.03 7.63
N ARG A 153 0.89 23.37 7.42
CA ARG A 153 1.93 22.43 6.96
C ARG A 153 2.23 21.31 7.98
N ASN A 154 2.19 21.63 9.28
CA ASN A 154 2.46 20.68 10.36
C ASN A 154 1.21 19.89 10.77
N THR A 155 0.32 19.61 9.83
CA THR A 155 -0.84 18.72 10.01
C THR A 155 -0.79 17.50 9.09
N LEU A 156 0.15 17.47 8.14
CA LEU A 156 0.24 16.42 7.14
C LEU A 156 1.29 15.39 7.53
N ALA A 157 0.88 14.13 7.57
CA ALA A 157 1.76 12.98 7.53
C ALA A 157 1.56 12.24 6.22
N PHE A 158 2.64 11.79 5.61
CA PHE A 158 2.63 11.04 4.35
C PHE A 158 3.00 9.59 4.61
N LEU A 159 2.38 8.68 3.87
CA LEU A 159 2.70 7.26 3.87
C LEU A 159 3.02 6.82 2.45
N ALA A 160 4.29 6.46 2.22
CA ALA A 160 4.80 6.05 0.93
C ALA A 160 5.11 4.54 0.89
N PRO A 161 4.94 3.89 -0.28
CA PRO A 161 5.34 2.51 -0.46
C PRO A 161 6.86 2.38 -0.62
N ASP A 162 7.38 1.23 -0.19
CA ASP A 162 8.75 0.83 -0.44
C ASP A 162 8.90 0.26 -1.86
N GLU A 163 9.85 0.80 -2.62
CA GLU A 163 10.08 0.46 -4.03
C GLU A 163 10.31 -1.06 -4.22
N ALA A 164 11.13 -1.66 -3.37
CA ALA A 164 11.49 -3.09 -3.49
C ALA A 164 10.30 -4.03 -3.21
N ALA A 165 9.27 -3.54 -2.50
CA ALA A 165 8.07 -4.33 -2.19
C ALA A 165 6.99 -4.25 -3.29
N LEU A 166 7.03 -3.24 -4.17
CA LEU A 166 5.96 -2.97 -5.15
C LEU A 166 5.81 -4.05 -6.22
N GLN A 167 6.90 -4.70 -6.63
CA GLN A 167 6.83 -5.81 -7.59
C GLN A 167 5.95 -6.95 -7.02
N GLY A 168 6.16 -7.32 -5.76
CA GLY A 168 5.39 -8.37 -5.10
C GLY A 168 3.91 -8.01 -4.95
N VAL A 169 3.58 -6.74 -4.70
CA VAL A 169 2.20 -6.25 -4.66
C VAL A 169 1.54 -6.38 -6.04
N THR A 170 2.24 -5.97 -7.10
CA THR A 170 1.77 -6.04 -8.48
C THR A 170 1.48 -7.48 -8.91
N GLU A 171 2.40 -8.41 -8.63
CA GLU A 171 2.24 -9.83 -8.93
C GLU A 171 1.07 -10.45 -8.15
N ALA A 172 0.92 -10.12 -6.87
CA ALA A 172 -0.17 -10.63 -6.05
C ALA A 172 -1.54 -10.09 -6.49
N ALA A 173 -1.63 -8.82 -6.90
CA ALA A 173 -2.85 -8.23 -7.43
C ALA A 173 -3.24 -8.90 -8.76
N ARG A 174 -2.27 -9.06 -9.69
CA ARG A 174 -2.45 -9.77 -10.96
C ARG A 174 -2.98 -11.19 -10.73
N ARG A 175 -2.35 -11.94 -9.81
CA ARG A 175 -2.78 -13.29 -9.43
C ARG A 175 -4.21 -13.33 -8.93
N LEU A 176 -4.57 -12.41 -8.04
CA LEU A 176 -5.90 -12.35 -7.43
C LEU A 176 -6.98 -12.04 -8.48
N ILE A 177 -6.73 -11.07 -9.36
CA ILE A 177 -7.64 -10.71 -10.45
C ILE A 177 -7.86 -11.91 -11.38
N ALA A 178 -6.76 -12.56 -11.81
CA ALA A 178 -6.82 -13.72 -12.69
C ALA A 178 -7.61 -14.88 -12.06
N LEU A 179 -7.36 -15.20 -10.78
CA LEU A 179 -8.09 -16.24 -10.04
C LEU A 179 -9.58 -15.92 -9.90
N ARG A 180 -9.94 -14.66 -9.61
CA ARG A 180 -11.34 -14.22 -9.56
C ARG A 180 -12.03 -14.39 -10.91
N GLY A 181 -11.37 -14.02 -12.00
CA GLY A 181 -11.88 -14.21 -13.36
C GLY A 181 -12.14 -15.69 -13.68
N ILE A 182 -11.21 -16.57 -13.34
CA ILE A 182 -11.37 -18.03 -13.51
C ILE A 182 -12.53 -18.54 -12.66
N ALA A 183 -12.59 -18.15 -11.38
CA ALA A 183 -13.66 -18.58 -10.50
C ALA A 183 -15.05 -18.15 -11.01
N ALA A 184 -15.16 -16.94 -11.57
CA ALA A 184 -16.39 -16.45 -12.18
C ALA A 184 -16.80 -17.27 -13.41
N ASP A 185 -15.86 -17.59 -14.31
CA ASP A 185 -16.15 -18.33 -15.54
C ASP A 185 -16.62 -19.77 -15.25
N TYR A 186 -16.06 -20.39 -14.22
CA TYR A 186 -16.37 -21.78 -13.85
C TYR A 186 -17.43 -21.90 -12.74
N ALA A 187 -18.04 -20.79 -12.30
CA ALA A 187 -19.03 -20.79 -11.22
C ALA A 187 -20.25 -21.66 -11.51
N THR A 188 -20.65 -21.75 -12.77
CA THR A 188 -21.90 -22.41 -13.22
C THR A 188 -21.68 -23.73 -13.97
N GLY A 189 -20.43 -24.10 -14.26
CA GLY A 189 -20.10 -25.21 -15.17
C GLY A 189 -19.61 -26.48 -14.48
N GLU A 190 -20.02 -27.65 -14.98
CA GLU A 190 -19.46 -28.98 -14.62
C GLU A 190 -18.06 -29.26 -15.23
N GLN A 191 -17.44 -28.24 -15.83
CA GLN A 191 -16.16 -28.36 -16.54
C GLN A 191 -14.96 -28.61 -15.59
N LEU A 192 -15.09 -28.21 -14.32
CA LEU A 192 -14.09 -28.48 -13.28
C LEU A 192 -14.50 -29.69 -12.44
N SER A 193 -13.52 -30.55 -12.15
CA SER A 193 -13.70 -31.61 -11.16
C SER A 193 -13.88 -31.06 -9.75
N GLN A 194 -14.40 -31.87 -8.83
CA GLN A 194 -14.52 -31.46 -7.42
C GLN A 194 -13.16 -31.11 -6.80
N GLU A 195 -12.09 -31.84 -7.17
CA GLU A 195 -10.72 -31.56 -6.71
C GLU A 195 -10.20 -30.23 -7.28
N GLN A 196 -10.46 -29.96 -8.56
CA GLN A 196 -10.08 -28.70 -9.21
C GLN A 196 -10.81 -27.49 -8.63
N ARG A 197 -12.10 -27.64 -8.29
CA ARG A 197 -12.86 -26.60 -7.59
C ARG A 197 -12.26 -26.28 -6.22
N ARG A 198 -11.94 -27.33 -5.43
CA ARG A 198 -11.28 -27.16 -4.12
C ARG A 198 -9.90 -26.52 -4.25
N ASP A 199 -9.11 -26.90 -5.24
CA ASP A 199 -7.79 -26.28 -5.52
C ASP A 199 -7.95 -24.79 -5.89
N LEU A 200 -8.91 -24.47 -6.76
CA LEU A 200 -9.19 -23.09 -7.16
C LEU A 200 -9.65 -22.23 -5.98
N GLU A 201 -10.58 -22.73 -5.17
CA GLU A 201 -11.06 -22.06 -3.94
C GLU A 201 -9.90 -21.77 -2.98
N LYS A 202 -9.06 -22.78 -2.71
CA LYS A 202 -7.89 -22.62 -1.84
C LYS A 202 -6.94 -21.54 -2.37
N ARG A 203 -6.59 -21.58 -3.65
CA ARG A 203 -5.70 -20.57 -4.27
C ARG A 203 -6.31 -19.17 -4.20
N LEU A 204 -7.62 -19.05 -4.37
CA LEU A 204 -8.33 -17.79 -4.30
C LEU A 204 -8.28 -17.22 -2.87
N ASP A 205 -8.49 -18.05 -1.86
CA ASP A 205 -8.41 -17.63 -0.45
C ASP A 205 -6.97 -17.27 -0.03
N ASP A 206 -5.98 -18.03 -0.50
CA ASP A 206 -4.56 -17.70 -0.33
C ASP A 206 -4.23 -16.34 -0.99
N ALA A 207 -4.73 -16.08 -2.21
CA ALA A 207 -4.51 -14.81 -2.90
C ALA A 207 -5.23 -13.63 -2.21
N ARG A 208 -6.45 -13.86 -1.71
CA ARG A 208 -7.25 -12.86 -0.96
C ARG A 208 -6.56 -12.42 0.33
N SER A 209 -5.86 -13.32 1.02
CA SER A 209 -5.11 -12.97 2.24
C SER A 209 -3.73 -12.40 1.94
N ARG A 210 -3.09 -12.86 0.86
CA ARG A 210 -1.73 -12.44 0.48
C ARG A 210 -1.64 -10.98 0.02
N LEU A 211 -2.58 -10.50 -0.79
CA LEU A 211 -2.51 -9.13 -1.32
C LEU A 211 -2.56 -8.06 -0.20
N PRO A 212 -3.54 -8.07 0.73
CA PRO A 212 -3.56 -7.13 1.85
C PRO A 212 -2.27 -7.16 2.69
N SER A 213 -1.71 -8.35 2.91
CA SER A 213 -0.46 -8.50 3.65
C SER A 213 0.72 -7.84 2.93
N LEU A 214 0.82 -7.98 1.61
CA LEU A 214 1.90 -7.37 0.83
C LEU A 214 1.72 -5.86 0.70
N VAL A 215 0.50 -5.37 0.50
CA VAL A 215 0.21 -3.93 0.50
C VAL A 215 0.58 -3.32 1.86
N SER A 216 0.19 -3.97 2.95
CA SER A 216 0.53 -3.52 4.31
C SER A 216 2.03 -3.53 4.61
N ALA A 217 2.79 -4.43 4.00
CA ALA A 217 4.24 -4.50 4.15
C ALA A 217 4.97 -3.47 3.27
N ALA A 218 4.40 -3.15 2.10
CA ALA A 218 4.95 -2.16 1.17
C ALA A 218 4.78 -0.74 1.71
N TYR A 219 3.59 -0.37 2.20
CA TYR A 219 3.33 0.97 2.75
C TYR A 219 3.91 1.12 4.16
N ARG A 220 5.17 1.55 4.23
CA ARG A 220 5.96 1.57 5.48
C ARG A 220 6.77 2.84 5.74
N HIS A 221 6.95 3.69 4.72
CA HIS A 221 7.74 4.92 4.85
C HIS A 221 6.84 6.08 5.27
N ILE A 222 7.07 6.60 6.46
CA ILE A 222 6.37 7.77 6.99
C ILE A 222 7.22 9.00 6.68
N VAL A 223 6.60 10.02 6.08
CA VAL A 223 7.27 11.29 5.81
C VAL A 223 6.47 12.43 6.42
N VAL A 224 7.14 13.39 7.05
CA VAL A 224 6.54 14.63 7.58
C VAL A 224 7.45 15.81 7.28
N GLY A 225 6.90 17.02 7.32
CA GLY A 225 7.71 18.24 7.25
C GLY A 225 8.63 18.37 8.47
N GLY A 226 9.88 18.75 8.22
CA GLY A 226 10.90 19.12 9.21
C GLY A 226 11.24 20.63 9.18
N PRO A 227 12.21 21.07 9.99
CA PRO A 227 12.73 22.44 9.94
C PRO A 227 13.34 22.77 8.56
N GLU A 228 13.46 24.05 8.23
CA GLU A 228 14.17 24.52 7.02
C GLU A 228 13.75 23.90 5.67
N LYS A 229 12.49 23.43 5.57
CA LYS A 229 11.93 22.70 4.42
C LYS A 229 12.53 21.31 4.19
N GLU A 230 13.19 20.75 5.19
CA GLU A 230 13.59 19.35 5.16
C GLU A 230 12.38 18.42 5.36
N LEU A 231 12.57 17.15 5.04
CA LEU A 231 11.61 16.09 5.28
C LEU A 231 12.20 15.10 6.29
N HIS A 232 11.43 14.79 7.34
CA HIS A 232 11.78 13.71 8.24
C HIS A 232 11.13 12.43 7.74
N ILE A 233 11.93 11.36 7.62
CA ILE A 233 11.54 10.08 7.03
C ILE A 233 11.82 8.96 8.05
N TRP A 234 10.85 8.10 8.29
CA TRP A 234 11.00 6.90 9.09
C TRP A 234 10.50 5.66 8.34
N ASP A 235 11.25 4.57 8.41
CA ASP A 235 10.81 3.26 7.93
C ASP A 235 10.24 2.44 9.10
N MET A 236 8.95 2.11 9.05
CA MET A 236 8.30 1.23 10.05
C MET A 236 8.79 -0.23 9.99
N GLY A 237 9.53 -0.59 8.95
CA GLY A 237 9.93 -1.94 8.60
C GLY A 237 8.77 -2.78 8.05
N ALA A 238 9.14 -3.93 7.48
CA ALA A 238 8.17 -4.96 7.12
C ALA A 238 7.68 -5.66 8.39
N GLN A 239 6.46 -5.33 8.82
CA GLN A 239 5.81 -5.96 9.97
C GLN A 239 4.81 -7.02 9.51
N ALA A 240 4.59 -8.02 10.34
CA ALA A 240 3.54 -9.01 10.10
C ALA A 240 2.18 -8.32 9.96
N TYR A 241 1.39 -8.74 8.99
CA TYR A 241 0.06 -8.20 8.76
C TYR A 241 -0.88 -8.60 9.90
N ASP A 242 -1.49 -7.61 10.53
CA ASP A 242 -2.46 -7.77 11.61
C ASP A 242 -3.78 -7.15 11.18
N VAL A 243 -4.80 -8.00 10.97
CA VAL A 243 -6.13 -7.58 10.53
C VAL A 243 -6.82 -6.68 11.55
N SER A 244 -6.45 -6.76 12.83
CA SER A 244 -7.02 -5.93 13.89
C SER A 244 -6.46 -4.51 13.92
N ARG A 245 -5.33 -4.26 13.22
CA ARG A 245 -4.62 -2.99 13.27
C ARG A 245 -4.47 -2.38 11.88
N THR A 246 -5.16 -1.28 11.68
CA THR A 246 -5.14 -0.53 10.41
C THR A 246 -3.78 0.13 10.15
N LEU A 247 -3.45 0.40 8.89
CA LEU A 247 -2.19 1.09 8.54
C LEU A 247 -2.11 2.50 9.14
N SER A 248 -3.21 3.24 9.16
CA SER A 248 -3.25 4.56 9.79
C SER A 248 -2.94 4.49 11.29
N GLN A 249 -3.42 3.47 12.00
CA GLN A 249 -3.06 3.25 13.41
C GLN A 249 -1.57 2.96 13.57
N ARG A 250 -0.96 2.17 12.66
CA ARG A 250 0.48 1.93 12.67
C ARG A 250 1.29 3.22 12.47
N VAL A 251 0.86 4.08 11.54
CA VAL A 251 1.47 5.40 11.32
C VAL A 251 1.33 6.27 12.56
N TRP A 252 0.14 6.33 13.15
CA TRP A 252 -0.14 7.09 14.37
C TRP A 252 0.78 6.68 15.53
N ASP A 253 0.89 5.39 15.78
CA ASP A 253 1.72 4.85 16.86
C ASP A 253 3.21 5.02 16.59
N ALA A 254 3.63 4.98 15.33
CA ALA A 254 5.01 5.30 14.95
C ALA A 254 5.33 6.78 15.20
N LEU A 255 4.48 7.71 14.75
CA LEU A 255 4.68 9.15 15.01
C LEU A 255 4.71 9.49 16.50
N LYS A 256 3.91 8.80 17.32
CA LYS A 256 3.94 8.93 18.78
C LYS A 256 5.25 8.45 19.38
N ARG A 257 5.75 7.30 18.92
CA ARG A 257 7.02 6.73 19.39
C ARG A 257 8.22 7.61 19.03
N GLU A 258 8.19 8.26 17.87
CA GLU A 258 9.21 9.22 17.45
C GLU A 258 9.03 10.62 18.05
N GLU A 259 8.11 10.78 19.02
CA GLU A 259 7.74 12.05 19.67
C GLU A 259 7.30 13.18 18.70
N LYS A 260 7.06 12.85 17.42
CA LYS A 260 6.59 13.79 16.42
C LYS A 260 5.08 14.05 16.55
N LEU A 261 4.33 13.14 17.16
CA LEU A 261 2.92 13.30 17.49
C LEU A 261 2.70 13.19 19.00
N LEU A 262 2.07 14.21 19.59
CA LEU A 262 1.80 14.28 21.02
C LEU A 262 0.29 14.20 21.31
N GLU A 263 -0.07 13.28 22.20
CA GLU A 263 -1.42 13.20 22.79
C GLU A 263 -1.48 13.86 24.17
N LYS A 264 -0.33 14.15 24.76
CA LYS A 264 -0.17 14.94 25.97
C LYS A 264 1.02 15.88 25.77
N LEU A 265 0.86 17.13 26.20
CA LEU A 265 1.89 18.15 26.17
C LEU A 265 2.23 18.56 27.61
N ASP A 266 3.52 18.56 27.98
CA ASP A 266 3.96 19.15 29.26
C ASP A 266 3.89 20.67 29.16
N PRO A 267 3.14 21.37 30.03
CA PRO A 267 3.03 22.82 29.99
C PRO A 267 4.36 23.57 30.13
N ARG A 268 5.41 22.96 30.69
CA ARG A 268 6.75 23.59 30.75
C ARG A 268 7.27 23.92 29.36
N LEU A 269 6.98 23.08 28.37
CA LEU A 269 7.46 23.27 27.00
C LEU A 269 6.84 24.49 26.31
N ILE A 270 5.76 25.06 26.86
CA ILE A 270 5.14 26.29 26.36
C ILE A 270 6.00 27.53 26.73
N VAL A 271 6.65 27.50 27.88
CA VAL A 271 7.45 28.63 28.42
C VAL A 271 8.95 28.43 28.23
N GLU A 272 9.42 27.20 28.04
CA GLU A 272 10.82 26.91 27.81
C GLU A 272 11.29 27.33 26.40
N GLU A 273 12.56 27.70 26.29
CA GLU A 273 13.19 28.13 25.04
C GLU A 273 13.28 27.02 23.97
N ARG A 274 13.10 25.74 24.36
CA ARG A 274 13.29 24.58 23.47
C ARG A 274 12.57 24.73 22.12
N TRP A 275 11.39 25.33 22.12
CA TRP A 275 10.58 25.55 20.93
C TRP A 275 10.32 27.02 20.62
N ALA A 276 10.89 27.94 21.42
CA ALA A 276 10.73 29.39 21.30
C ALA A 276 9.26 29.82 21.07
N LEU A 277 8.31 29.15 21.73
CA LEU A 277 6.87 29.40 21.55
C LEU A 277 6.43 30.75 22.12
N TRP A 278 7.15 31.24 23.12
CA TRP A 278 6.90 32.51 23.78
C TRP A 278 7.97 33.53 23.36
N PRO A 279 7.64 34.52 22.51
CA PRO A 279 8.60 35.55 22.11
C PRO A 279 9.08 36.37 23.32
N GLU A 280 10.38 36.64 23.42
CA GLU A 280 10.98 37.40 24.53
C GLU A 280 10.44 38.82 24.67
N ASP A 281 9.96 39.40 23.57
CA ASP A 281 9.41 40.75 23.49
C ASP A 281 7.93 40.85 23.86
N LYS A 282 7.28 39.73 24.22
CA LYS A 282 5.85 39.67 24.54
C LYS A 282 5.57 39.20 25.96
N GLU A 283 4.87 40.04 26.71
CA GLU A 283 4.37 39.69 28.05
C GLU A 283 3.19 38.71 28.02
N ALA A 284 2.49 38.60 26.87
CA ALA A 284 1.34 37.70 26.70
C ALA A 284 1.28 37.07 25.31
N LEU A 285 0.75 35.84 25.25
CA LEU A 285 0.52 35.08 24.02
C LEU A 285 -0.94 34.66 23.92
N ARG A 286 -1.57 34.91 22.76
CA ARG A 286 -2.94 34.44 22.52
C ARG A 286 -2.94 32.93 22.32
N VAL A 287 -3.88 32.24 22.96
CA VAL A 287 -4.04 30.78 22.81
C VAL A 287 -4.28 30.37 21.35
N ALA A 288 -4.98 31.21 20.58
CA ALA A 288 -5.20 30.98 19.15
C ALA A 288 -3.89 31.02 18.34
N ASP A 289 -2.97 31.93 18.66
CA ASP A 289 -1.66 32.04 18.01
C ASP A 289 -0.79 30.83 18.38
N LEU A 290 -0.84 30.41 19.66
CA LEU A 290 -0.13 29.21 20.12
C LEU A 290 -0.60 27.95 19.38
N TRP A 291 -1.91 27.75 19.22
CA TRP A 291 -2.44 26.65 18.40
C TRP A 291 -1.96 26.75 16.95
N ASP A 292 -2.03 27.95 16.38
CA ASP A 292 -1.60 28.23 15.02
C ASP A 292 -0.12 27.87 14.80
N TYR A 293 0.76 28.09 15.77
CA TYR A 293 2.16 27.67 15.70
C TYR A 293 2.29 26.15 15.51
N PHE A 294 1.61 25.36 16.34
CA PHE A 294 1.67 23.89 16.27
C PHE A 294 1.15 23.33 14.95
N VAL A 295 0.15 23.94 14.33
CA VAL A 295 -0.38 23.45 13.03
C VAL A 295 0.37 23.99 11.82
N ARG A 296 1.14 25.08 11.95
CA ARG A 296 1.91 25.69 10.85
C ARG A 296 3.37 25.28 10.80
N TYR A 297 4.05 25.25 11.94
CA TYR A 297 5.51 25.13 11.97
C TYR A 297 5.97 23.69 12.07
N THR A 298 6.66 23.23 11.04
CA THR A 298 7.10 21.83 10.87
C THR A 298 8.21 21.40 11.82
N HIS A 299 8.91 22.33 12.48
CA HIS A 299 9.87 22.02 13.54
C HIS A 299 9.20 21.64 14.87
N LEU A 300 7.91 21.98 15.05
CA LEU A 300 7.14 21.61 16.24
C LEU A 300 6.55 20.20 16.10
N PRO A 301 6.27 19.52 17.22
CA PRO A 301 5.48 18.30 17.17
C PRO A 301 4.06 18.58 16.69
N MET A 302 3.44 17.58 16.08
CA MET A 302 2.00 17.57 15.81
C MET A 302 1.25 17.30 17.11
N LEU A 303 0.19 18.04 17.39
CA LEU A 303 -0.72 17.73 18.49
C LEU A 303 -1.92 16.96 17.94
N ARG A 304 -2.39 15.93 18.67
CA ARG A 304 -3.57 15.14 18.28
C ARG A 304 -4.76 16.03 17.92
N ASP A 305 -5.06 17.00 18.77
CA ASP A 305 -6.12 17.97 18.61
C ASP A 305 -5.90 19.18 19.54
N GLN A 306 -6.75 20.19 19.39
CA GLN A 306 -6.71 21.41 20.22
C GLN A 306 -6.99 21.11 21.72
N ALA A 307 -7.62 19.98 22.04
CA ALA A 307 -7.87 19.60 23.43
C ALA A 307 -6.56 19.25 24.16
N VAL A 308 -5.55 18.72 23.45
CA VAL A 308 -4.21 18.49 24.03
C VAL A 308 -3.60 19.80 24.52
N LEU A 309 -3.65 20.84 23.69
CA LEU A 309 -3.14 22.16 24.07
C LEU A 309 -3.93 22.76 25.23
N THR A 310 -5.26 22.67 25.17
CA THR A 310 -6.14 23.19 26.23
C THR A 310 -5.87 22.51 27.57
N ALA A 311 -5.70 21.18 27.58
CA ALA A 311 -5.37 20.42 28.78
C ALA A 311 -4.00 20.81 29.34
N ALA A 312 -3.00 21.01 28.47
CA ALA A 312 -1.69 21.49 28.89
C ALA A 312 -1.77 22.89 29.53
N ILE A 313 -2.53 23.82 28.93
CA ILE A 313 -2.73 25.16 29.51
C ILE A 313 -3.35 25.07 30.91
N VAL A 314 -4.39 24.26 31.09
CA VAL A 314 -5.02 24.04 32.42
C VAL A 314 -4.00 23.48 33.42
N GLU A 315 -3.25 22.45 33.04
CA GLU A 315 -2.20 21.87 33.92
C GLU A 315 -1.12 22.90 34.27
N GLY A 316 -0.75 23.77 33.32
CA GLY A 316 0.23 24.84 33.52
C GLY A 316 -0.23 25.90 34.52
N LEU A 317 -1.53 26.24 34.50
CA LEU A 317 -2.14 27.15 35.48
C LEU A 317 -2.15 26.55 36.88
N GLU A 318 -2.53 25.29 37.02
CA GLU A 318 -2.52 24.57 38.30
C GLU A 318 -1.10 24.48 38.89
N ARG A 319 -0.09 24.36 38.03
CA ARG A 319 1.33 24.30 38.41
C ARG A 319 1.96 25.69 38.61
N GLY A 320 1.24 26.77 38.34
CA GLY A 320 1.74 28.15 38.48
C GLY A 320 2.87 28.51 37.51
N LEU A 321 2.91 27.89 36.32
CA LEU A 321 3.96 28.14 35.32
C LEU A 321 3.73 29.43 34.53
N PHE A 322 2.47 29.82 34.33
CA PHE A 322 2.03 31.04 33.67
C PHE A 322 0.61 31.41 34.14
N GLY A 323 0.15 32.61 33.82
CA GLY A 323 -1.23 33.07 34.08
C GLY A 323 -2.14 32.95 32.85
N TYR A 324 -3.45 33.02 33.06
CA TYR A 324 -4.45 33.10 31.99
C TYR A 324 -5.31 34.36 32.21
N GLY A 325 -5.27 35.27 31.24
CA GLY A 325 -6.08 36.49 31.24
C GLY A 325 -7.09 36.48 30.09
N LEU A 326 -8.24 37.12 30.29
CA LEU A 326 -9.21 37.36 29.23
C LEU A 326 -8.95 38.75 28.66
N GLY A 327 -8.69 38.86 27.36
CA GLY A 327 -8.40 40.14 26.73
C GLY A 327 -8.13 40.01 25.24
N ASP A 328 -7.88 41.15 24.60
CA ASP A 328 -7.48 41.21 23.19
C ASP A 328 -5.98 40.96 23.00
N GLY A 329 -5.20 40.75 24.06
CA GLY A 329 -3.75 40.54 23.99
C GLY A 329 -2.93 41.84 23.99
N GLU A 330 -3.58 43.01 23.97
CA GLU A 330 -2.96 44.32 24.22
C GLU A 330 -3.36 44.88 25.61
N LYS A 331 -4.51 44.47 26.13
CA LYS A 331 -4.92 44.70 27.51
C LYS A 331 -5.22 43.38 28.21
N LEU A 332 -4.56 43.16 29.34
CA LEU A 332 -4.80 42.04 30.25
C LEU A 332 -5.71 42.57 31.37
N ASP A 333 -6.97 42.13 31.42
CA ASP A 333 -7.87 42.37 32.56
C ASP A 333 -7.81 41.21 33.57
#